data_AF-A0A2V8XAY3-F1
#
_entry.id   AF-A0A2V8XAY3-F1
#
_cell.length_a   1.000
_cell.length_b   1.000
_cell.length_c   1.000
_cell.angle_alpha   90.00
_cell.angle_beta   90.00
_cell.angle_gamma   90.00
#
_symmetry.space_group_name_H-M   'P 1'
#
loop_
_entity.id
_entity.type
_entity.pdbx_description
1 polymer ?
#
loop_
_entity_poly.entity_id
_entity_poly.type
_entity_poly.pdbx_seq_one_letter_code
_entity_poly.pdbx_strand_id
1 'polypeptide(L)' 'METRFTDKQGQYLSFIYYYTKLNGRAPAEADMERYFAVTPPSVHQMVLTLESKGLIERTPGLGRSIRLRIAREELPDLK' A
#
# COMPACT_ATOMS: atom_id res chain seq x y z
N MET A 1 22.79 -3.00 3.16
CA MET A 1 21.48 -3.67 3.17
C MET A 1 20.60 -2.88 2.24
N GLU A 2 20.30 -3.41 1.06
CA GLU A 2 19.39 -2.72 0.13
C GLU A 2 18.03 -2.59 0.79
N THR A 3 17.57 -1.36 0.97
CA THR A 3 16.25 -1.08 1.51
C THR A 3 15.23 -1.49 0.45
N ARG A 4 14.45 -2.56 0.72
CA ARG A 4 13.42 -3.11 -0.21
C ARG A 4 12.43 -2.05 -0.70
N PHE A 5 12.21 -1.01 0.10
CA PHE A 5 11.36 0.13 -0.22
C PHE A 5 11.89 1.42 0.42
N THR A 6 11.44 2.56 -0.11
CA THR A 6 11.69 3.88 0.48
C THR A 6 10.78 4.14 1.67
N ASP A 7 11.09 5.13 2.50
CA ASP A 7 10.24 5.54 3.62
C ASP A 7 8.79 5.77 3.21
N LYS A 8 8.57 6.48 2.09
CA LYS A 8 7.22 6.75 1.58
C LYS A 8 6.49 5.49 1.13
N GLN A 9 7.19 4.58 0.46
CA GLN A 9 6.64 3.27 0.09
C GLN A 9 6.28 2.45 1.33
N GLY A 10 7.14 2.45 2.34
CA GLY A 10 6.88 1.82 3.64
C GLY A 10 5.61 2.36 4.29
N GLN A 11 5.38 3.67 4.29
CA GLN A 11 4.14 4.25 4.82
C GLN A 11 2.88 3.78 4.09
N TYR A 12 2.92 3.61 2.76
CA TYR A 12 1.80 3.03 2.02
C TYR A 12 1.55 1.57 2.39
N LEU A 13 2.61 0.77 2.52
CA LEU A 13 2.51 -0.63 2.94
C LEU A 13 1.91 -0.76 4.35
N SER A 14 2.36 0.08 5.28
CA SER A 14 1.83 0.14 6.65
C SER A 14 0.38 0.60 6.67
N PHE A 15 0.00 1.59 5.84
CA PHE A 15 -1.39 2.00 5.70
C PHE A 15 -2.27 0.85 5.20
N ILE A 16 -1.84 0.11 4.17
CA ILE A 16 -2.57 -1.07 3.67
C ILE A 16 -2.75 -2.10 4.79
N TYR A 17 -1.71 -2.37 5.57
CA TYR A 17 -1.77 -3.31 6.70
C TYR A 17 -2.80 -2.87 7.74
N TYR A 18 -2.67 -1.66 8.27
CA TYR A 18 -3.54 -1.17 9.35
C TYR A 18 -4.97 -0.95 8.88
N TYR A 19 -5.18 -0.45 7.66
CA TYR A 19 -6.51 -0.33 7.09
C TYR A 19 -7.18 -1.69 6.99
N THR A 20 -6.47 -2.72 6.51
CA THR A 20 -7.01 -4.08 6.41
C THR A 20 -7.30 -4.66 7.79
N LYS A 21 -6.40 -4.47 8.75
CA LYS A 21 -6.56 -4.94 10.13
C LYS A 21 -7.78 -4.31 10.82
N LEU A 22 -8.03 -3.03 10.60
CA LEU A 22 -9.12 -2.29 11.24
C LEU A 22 -10.47 -2.48 10.52
N ASN A 23 -10.47 -2.53 9.19
CA ASN A 23 -11.70 -2.54 8.39
C ASN A 23 -12.09 -3.94 7.86
N GLY A 24 -11.24 -4.95 8.05
CA GLY A 24 -11.47 -6.31 7.55
C GLY A 24 -11.41 -6.45 6.02
N ARG A 25 -10.97 -5.41 5.30
CA ARG A 25 -10.86 -5.39 3.83
C ARG A 25 -9.72 -4.47 3.40
N ALA A 26 -9.13 -4.73 2.23
CA ALA A 26 -8.08 -3.89 1.68
C ALA A 26 -8.60 -2.47 1.35
N PRO A 27 -7.75 -1.44 1.42
CA PRO A 27 -8.11 -0.10 0.98
C PRO A 27 -8.33 -0.05 -0.54
N ALA A 28 -9.19 0.86 -0.99
CA ALA A 28 -9.21 1.33 -2.37
C ALA A 28 -8.17 2.44 -2.58
N GLU A 29 -7.84 2.76 -3.83
CA GLU A 29 -6.96 3.90 -4.15
C GLU A 29 -7.51 5.21 -3.55
N ALA A 30 -8.82 5.43 -3.61
CA ALA A 30 -9.47 6.59 -2.99
C ALA A 30 -9.30 6.68 -1.46
N ASP A 31 -9.13 5.57 -0.74
CA ASP A 31 -8.84 5.59 0.69
C ASP A 31 -7.42 6.12 0.95
N MET A 32 -6.46 5.73 0.11
CA MET A 32 -5.08 6.22 0.14
C MET A 32 -4.99 7.69 -0.29
N GLU A 33 -5.74 8.10 -1.32
CA GLU A 33 -5.81 9.50 -1.76
C GLU A 33 -6.22 10.42 -0.60
N ARG A 34 -7.28 10.03 0.13
CA ARG A 34 -7.79 10.77 1.28
C ARG A 34 -6.80 10.80 2.45
N TYR A 35 -6.19 9.66 2.78
CA TYR A 35 -5.25 9.58 3.91
C TYR A 35 -3.96 10.37 3.64
N PHE A 36 -3.36 10.19 2.46
CA PHE A 36 -2.09 10.82 2.11
C PHE A 36 -2.24 12.22 1.51
N ALA A 37 -3.47 12.70 1.29
CA ALA A 37 -3.78 13.98 0.64
C ALA A 37 -3.05 14.15 -0.71
N VAL A 38 -3.11 13.10 -1.55
CA VAL A 38 -2.48 13.08 -2.87
C VAL A 38 -3.52 12.85 -3.97
N THR A 39 -3.09 13.07 -5.22
CA THR A 39 -3.97 12.92 -6.39
C THR A 39 -4.15 11.45 -6.79
N PRO A 40 -5.27 11.08 -7.45
CA PRO A 40 -5.50 9.72 -7.94
C PRO A 40 -4.35 9.16 -8.78
N PRO A 41 -3.76 9.91 -9.75
CA PRO A 41 -2.61 9.40 -10.51
C PRO A 41 -1.40 9.09 -9.64
N SER A 42 -1.19 9.83 -8.54
CA SER A 42 -0.06 9.62 -7.63
C SER A 42 -0.22 8.33 -6.82
N VAL A 43 -1.43 8.04 -6.34
CA VAL A 43 -1.73 6.77 -5.67
C VAL A 43 -1.61 5.61 -6.65
N HIS A 44 -2.19 5.76 -7.85
CA HIS A 44 -2.13 4.73 -8.87
C HIS A 44 -0.67 4.35 -9.20
N GLN A 45 0.19 5.35 -9.42
CA GLN A 45 1.61 5.11 -9.67
C GLN A 45 2.33 4.47 -8.48
N MET A 46 1.98 4.85 -7.25
CA MET A 46 2.52 4.20 -6.05
C MET A 46 2.12 2.72 -6.00
N VAL A 47 0.85 2.39 -6.24
CA VAL A 47 0.35 1.01 -6.27
C VAL A 47 1.08 0.19 -7.34
N LEU A 48 1.24 0.71 -8.56
CA LEU A 48 2.01 0.06 -9.62
C LEU A 48 3.47 -0.17 -9.23
N THR A 49 4.08 0.80 -8.53
CA THR A 49 5.46 0.69 -8.07
C THR A 49 5.63 -0.37 -6.98
N LEU A 50 4.68 -0.47 -6.05
CA LEU A 50 4.71 -1.49 -5.00
C LEU A 50 4.47 -2.90 -5.59
N GLU A 51 3.59 -3.02 -6.58
CA GLU A 51 3.33 -4.26 -7.31
C GLU A 51 4.55 -4.71 -8.11
N SER A 52 5.20 -3.81 -8.86
CA SER A 52 6.40 -4.14 -9.66
C SER A 52 7.59 -4.55 -8.79
N LYS A 53 7.66 -4.05 -7.55
CA LYS A 53 8.63 -4.48 -6.53
C LYS A 53 8.27 -5.79 -5.83
N GLY A 54 7.11 -6.38 -6.13
CA GLY A 54 6.63 -7.60 -5.48
C GLY A 54 6.26 -7.42 -4.00
N LEU A 55 6.03 -6.19 -3.55
CA LEU A 55 5.67 -5.87 -2.15
C LEU A 55 4.17 -6.04 -1.91
N ILE A 56 3.38 -5.92 -2.97
CA ILE A 56 1.93 -6.15 -2.98
C ILE A 56 1.53 -6.95 -4.21
N GLU A 57 0.31 -7.49 -4.16
CA GLU A 57 -0.41 -7.96 -5.33
C GLU A 57 -1.78 -7.32 -5.44
N ARG A 58 -2.32 -7.26 -6.65
CA ARG A 58 -3.68 -6.83 -6.92
C ARG A 58 -4.25 -7.54 -8.14
N THR A 59 -5.55 -7.41 -8.33
CA THR A 59 -6.24 -7.82 -9.55
C THR A 59 -6.67 -6.56 -10.29
N PRO A 60 -6.12 -6.27 -11.49
CA PRO A 60 -6.51 -5.09 -12.27
C PRO A 60 -8.03 -5.01 -12.48
N GLY A 61 -8.60 -3.82 -12.30
CA GLY A 61 -10.04 -3.58 -12.45
C GLY A 61 -10.91 -4.04 -11.27
N LEU A 62 -10.35 -4.78 -10.29
CA LEU A 62 -11.07 -5.18 -9.09
C LEU A 62 -10.72 -4.25 -7.92
N GLY A 63 -11.71 -3.49 -7.45
CA GLY A 63 -11.53 -2.66 -6.27
C GLY A 63 -11.22 -3.49 -5.02
N ARG A 64 -10.38 -2.95 -4.12
CA ARG A 64 -10.03 -3.59 -2.83
C ARG A 64 -9.41 -4.99 -2.96
N SER A 65 -8.67 -5.24 -4.04
CA SER A 65 -7.96 -6.52 -4.26
C SER A 65 -6.53 -6.53 -3.71
N ILE A 66 -6.04 -5.42 -3.15
CA ILE A 66 -4.65 -5.28 -2.74
C ILE A 66 -4.32 -6.25 -1.59
N ARG A 67 -3.23 -7.01 -1.73
CA ARG A 67 -2.71 -7.92 -0.70
C ARG A 67 -1.23 -7.64 -0.48
N LEU A 68 -0.80 -7.58 0.78
CA LEU A 68 0.61 -7.44 1.13
C LEU A 68 1.35 -8.78 0.90
N ARG A 69 2.56 -8.68 0.36
CA ARG A 69 3.48 -9.82 0.17
C ARG A 69 4.67 -9.82 1.13
N ILE A 70 4.68 -8.88 2.07
CA ILE A 70 5.70 -8.74 3.11
C ILE A 70 5.11 -8.92 4.50
N ALA A 71 5.95 -9.34 5.45
CA ALA A 71 5.53 -9.61 6.82
C ALA A 71 5.39 -8.30 7.62
N ARG A 72 4.64 -8.34 8.74
CA ARG A 72 4.42 -7.14 9.57
C ARG A 72 5.73 -6.64 10.18
N GLU A 73 6.66 -7.53 10.46
CA GLU A 73 7.96 -7.25 11.09
C GLU A 73 8.86 -6.40 10.18
N GLU A 74 8.62 -6.44 8.86
CA GLU A 74 9.33 -5.61 7.89
C GLU A 74 8.72 -4.22 7.74
N LEU A 75 7.45 -4.05 8.15
CA LEU A 75 6.74 -2.78 7.96
C LEU A 75 7.17 -1.74 9.00
N PRO A 76 7.41 -0.49 8.59
CA PRO A 76 7.56 0.61 9.53
C PRO A 76 6.23 0.87 10.25
N ASP A 77 6.27 1.55 11.39
CA ASP A 77 5.04 2.07 11.96
C ASP A 77 4.47 3.20 11.10
N LEU A 78 3.14 3.30 11.10
CA LEU A 78 2.43 4.35 10.39
C LEU A 78 2.63 5.65 11.16
N LYS A 79 3.14 6.67 10.48
CA LYS A 79 3.40 8.01 11.04
C LYS A 79 2.19 8.93 10.90
#